data_AF-A0AAV1LGP1-F1
#
_entry.id   AF-A0AAV1LGP1-F1
#
_cell.length_a   1.000
_cell.length_b   1.000
_cell.length_c   1.000
_cell.angle_alpha   90.00
_cell.angle_beta   90.00
_cell.angle_gamma   90.00
#
_symmetry.space_group_name_H-M   'P 1'
#
loop_
_entity.id
_entity.type
_entity.pdbx_description
1 polymer ?
#
loop_
_entity_poly.entity_id
_entity_poly.type
_entity_poly.pdbx_seq_one_letter_code
_entity_poly.pdbx_strand_id
1 'polypeptide(L)'
;MDFNNSHNQSYWFVLREDQSNVIFSSNHFTIQNPQIAGPGTGYIVDALENKQYIQINEAPANLKNETVEQCEKVILEPSKDDNFWDRNKIKLLLTLCLEDRFKMVNKDKMLWNEIAVIVGTSPEECDKKFRNLRRTYIRLFKKKRLGKDIKWIHYNICEEVFKDCKSLSPSILESWEDSKIRRLLNLYLENINKFRSRDCLQKDVWKDIASQLNTTEYNCYHKFKNLKRTYFNWLERSQETGKLIKWPYQHYFERIFYNYNPNAGPWDRNKIKQLIEAYGQIAHKFRNPKFQKKELWKEISNIIGESPSSCDRKFRNLKQTYIRLKIRAESGRSITKWCYYNDFESIYERNSYHRHDDTSSLVYRSQEEDYVKQLLTFYSENKHKFRDPLTKNKKLWRQIGPRLGLTPEECDKKFRNLKQTYIRLAERKKETGKGNHWPYFTYFEQIYDEPRLNRECSHRCSIDNVTLTEIKRVVKDIHEKQDNDKFEKLVQVIEDSNVIQRERNKILEALLHKKSHLPQT
;
A
#
# COMPACT_ATOMS: atom_id res chain seq x y z
N MET A 1 55.89 2.59 37.88
CA MET A 1 55.24 3.89 37.62
C MET A 1 55.46 4.17 36.16
N ASP A 2 54.43 4.12 35.33
CA ASP A 2 54.47 4.63 33.96
C ASP A 2 53.09 5.14 33.59
N PHE A 3 52.98 6.46 33.47
CA PHE A 3 51.86 7.22 32.95
C PHE A 3 52.13 7.51 31.48
N ASN A 4 51.17 7.19 30.60
CA ASN A 4 50.69 8.00 29.47
C ASN A 4 50.24 7.12 28.31
N ASN A 5 48.93 7.03 28.11
CA ASN A 5 48.39 7.02 26.75
C ASN A 5 46.93 7.52 26.75
N SER A 6 46.76 8.81 26.48
CA SER A 6 45.45 9.43 26.23
C SER A 6 45.02 9.15 24.80
N HIS A 7 44.17 8.14 24.61
CA HIS A 7 43.48 7.89 23.35
C HIS A 7 42.36 8.91 23.15
N ASN A 8 42.58 9.87 22.25
CA ASN A 8 41.53 10.69 21.65
C ASN A 8 40.65 9.81 20.76
N GLN A 9 39.48 9.40 21.27
CA GLN A 9 38.44 8.79 20.44
C GLN A 9 37.55 9.86 19.82
N SER A 10 37.81 10.18 18.57
CA SER A 10 36.93 10.98 17.71
C SER A 10 35.66 10.17 17.39
N TYR A 11 34.54 10.51 18.03
CA TYR A 11 33.24 9.93 17.71
C TYR A 11 32.68 10.57 16.42
N TRP A 12 32.71 9.81 15.33
CA TRP A 12 31.97 10.14 14.10
C TRP A 12 30.50 9.78 14.27
N PHE A 13 29.62 10.77 14.30
CA PHE A 13 28.18 10.55 14.20
C PHE A 13 27.77 10.50 12.73
N VAL A 14 27.39 9.33 12.25
CA VAL A 14 26.65 9.19 10.99
C VAL A 14 25.19 9.56 11.25
N LEU A 15 24.79 10.77 10.86
CA LEU A 15 23.40 11.15 10.68
C LEU A 15 22.84 10.31 9.52
N ARG A 16 22.08 9.25 9.83
CA ARG A 16 21.25 8.60 8.81
C ARG A 16 20.11 9.54 8.44
N GLU A 17 20.21 10.15 7.26
CA GLU A 17 19.07 10.77 6.60
C GLU A 17 18.05 9.69 6.24
N ASP A 18 16.86 9.88 6.78
CA ASP A 18 15.71 8.99 6.64
C ASP A 18 15.15 9.16 5.22
N GLN A 19 15.58 8.34 4.25
CA GLN A 19 15.05 8.27 2.88
C GLN A 19 13.65 7.61 2.81
N SER A 20 12.79 7.82 3.79
CA SER A 20 11.44 7.25 3.83
C SER A 20 10.38 8.19 3.26
N ASN A 21 10.53 8.61 1.99
CA ASN A 21 9.46 9.27 1.22
C ASN A 21 9.66 9.12 -0.29
N VAL A 22 9.71 7.88 -0.78
CA VAL A 22 9.28 7.57 -2.15
C VAL A 22 8.58 6.21 -2.10
N ILE A 23 7.27 6.18 -2.35
CA ILE A 23 6.56 5.14 -3.13
C ILE A 23 5.14 5.65 -3.38
N PHE A 24 4.76 5.52 -4.65
CA PHE A 24 3.48 5.82 -5.28
C PHE A 24 2.26 5.32 -4.51
N SER A 25 1.29 6.21 -4.32
CA SER A 25 -0.09 5.86 -3.96
C SER A 25 -0.91 5.71 -5.25
N SER A 26 -0.88 4.53 -5.85
CA SER A 26 -1.93 4.09 -6.79
C SER A 26 -2.71 2.96 -6.14
N ASN A 27 -3.84 3.30 -5.51
CA ASN A 27 -4.96 2.39 -5.26
C ASN A 27 -6.18 3.21 -4.78
N HIS A 28 -6.82 3.87 -5.73
CA HIS A 28 -8.22 4.28 -5.61
C HIS A 28 -9.08 3.05 -5.93
N PHE A 29 -9.56 2.35 -4.91
CA PHE A 29 -10.64 1.37 -5.05
C PHE A 29 -11.94 2.02 -4.59
N THR A 30 -12.65 2.65 -5.52
CA THR A 30 -14.08 2.93 -5.38
C THR A 30 -14.83 1.60 -5.51
N ILE A 31 -15.44 1.16 -4.41
CA ILE A 31 -16.38 0.04 -4.40
C ILE A 31 -17.67 0.55 -5.06
N GLN A 32 -17.88 0.19 -6.33
CA GLN A 32 -19.21 0.23 -6.94
C GLN A 32 -20.03 -0.93 -6.38
N ASN A 33 -21.20 -0.64 -5.83
CA ASN A 33 -22.23 -1.63 -5.52
C ASN A 33 -23.23 -1.74 -6.70
N PRO A 34 -23.83 -2.92 -6.91
CA PRO A 34 -24.64 -3.22 -8.08
C PRO A 34 -26.00 -2.51 -8.03
N GLN A 35 -26.42 -1.98 -9.18
CA GLN A 35 -27.76 -1.42 -9.37
C GLN A 35 -28.81 -2.54 -9.39
N ILE A 36 -29.85 -2.33 -8.60
CA ILE A 36 -31.09 -3.11 -8.59
C ILE A 36 -31.87 -2.75 -9.86
N ALA A 37 -32.23 -3.76 -10.64
CA ALA A 37 -33.10 -3.61 -11.81
C ALA A 37 -34.54 -3.32 -11.37
N GLY A 38 -35.09 -2.19 -11.85
CA GLY A 38 -36.51 -1.83 -11.78
C GLY A 38 -36.94 -1.20 -13.11
N PRO A 39 -38.19 -1.40 -13.55
CA PRO A 39 -38.57 -1.37 -14.96
C PRO A 39 -38.80 0.05 -15.49
N GLY A 40 -38.62 0.17 -16.81
CA GLY A 40 -38.47 1.42 -17.52
C GLY A 40 -39.74 2.23 -17.71
N THR A 41 -39.54 3.55 -17.66
CA THR A 41 -40.42 4.56 -18.25
C THR A 41 -39.53 5.45 -19.11
N GLY A 42 -39.62 5.26 -20.42
CA GLY A 42 -38.92 6.06 -21.41
C GLY A 42 -39.55 7.44 -21.53
N TYR A 43 -38.71 8.47 -21.50
CA TYR A 43 -39.05 9.80 -22.01
C TYR A 43 -38.13 10.10 -23.19
N ILE A 44 -38.78 10.35 -24.32
CA ILE A 44 -38.25 10.90 -25.56
C ILE A 44 -38.09 12.41 -25.32
N VAL A 45 -36.90 12.96 -25.57
CA VAL A 45 -36.69 14.40 -25.65
C VAL A 45 -36.10 14.70 -27.02
N ASP A 46 -36.92 15.38 -27.83
CA ASP A 46 -36.57 15.95 -29.12
C ASP A 46 -35.43 16.96 -28.99
N ALA A 47 -34.45 16.82 -29.88
CA ALA A 47 -33.43 17.82 -30.12
C ALA A 47 -33.94 18.80 -31.18
N LEU A 48 -34.12 20.07 -30.80
CA LEU A 48 -34.34 21.17 -31.74
C LEU A 48 -33.22 22.19 -31.59
N GLU A 49 -32.63 22.49 -32.74
CA GLU A 49 -31.46 23.30 -33.02
C GLU A 49 -31.67 24.77 -32.67
N ASN A 50 -30.62 25.43 -32.16
CA ASN A 50 -30.37 26.85 -32.40
C ASN A 50 -28.96 27.22 -31.91
N LYS A 51 -28.00 27.30 -32.84
CA LYS A 51 -26.70 27.95 -32.63
C LYS A 51 -26.56 29.11 -33.60
N GLN A 52 -26.70 30.32 -33.09
CA GLN A 52 -26.27 31.55 -33.76
C GLN A 52 -24.77 31.72 -33.53
N TYR A 53 -24.01 31.87 -34.62
CA TYR A 53 -22.59 32.22 -34.60
C TYR A 53 -22.46 33.75 -34.58
N ILE A 54 -21.68 34.28 -33.62
CA ILE A 54 -21.22 35.67 -33.62
C ILE A 54 -19.85 35.71 -34.28
N GLN A 55 -19.78 36.48 -35.37
CA GLN A 55 -18.59 36.76 -36.16
C GLN A 55 -17.78 37.88 -35.47
N ILE A 56 -16.56 37.59 -35.00
CA ILE A 56 -15.62 38.60 -34.50
C ILE A 56 -14.52 38.75 -35.55
N ASN A 57 -14.54 39.88 -36.26
CA ASN A 57 -13.48 40.36 -37.12
C ASN A 57 -12.54 41.22 -36.27
N GLU A 58 -11.27 40.82 -36.12
CA GLU A 58 -10.20 41.77 -35.82
C GLU A 58 -8.85 41.21 -36.27
N ALA A 59 -8.18 41.95 -37.14
CA ALA A 59 -6.90 41.60 -37.75
C ALA A 59 -5.73 41.99 -36.82
N PRO A 60 -4.64 41.19 -36.75
CA PRO A 60 -3.47 41.60 -35.99
C PRO A 60 -2.55 42.50 -36.81
N ALA A 61 -2.27 43.68 -36.25
CA ALA A 61 -1.23 44.59 -36.70
C ALA A 61 0.16 44.01 -36.45
N ASN A 62 0.99 44.02 -37.49
CA ASN A 62 2.40 43.67 -37.47
C ASN A 62 3.19 44.69 -36.62
N LEU A 63 3.75 44.24 -35.49
CA LEU A 63 4.80 44.95 -34.76
C LEU A 63 6.14 44.24 -35.00
N LYS A 64 7.01 44.93 -35.75
CA LYS A 64 8.45 44.63 -35.83
C LYS A 64 9.06 44.97 -34.47
N ASN A 65 9.59 43.96 -33.77
CA ASN A 65 10.44 44.17 -32.61
C ASN A 65 11.89 43.87 -32.97
N GLU A 66 12.73 44.84 -32.65
CA GLU A 66 14.15 44.90 -32.83
C GLU A 66 14.89 43.83 -32.01
N THR A 67 15.98 43.39 -32.60
CA THR A 67 16.96 42.41 -32.11
C THR A 67 17.56 42.86 -30.77
N VAL A 68 17.25 42.14 -29.69
CA VAL A 68 17.99 42.23 -28.42
C VAL A 68 18.86 40.97 -28.31
N GLU A 69 20.17 41.16 -28.34
CA GLU A 69 21.18 40.13 -28.08
C GLU A 69 20.93 39.46 -26.72
N GLN A 70 20.54 38.18 -26.77
CA GLN A 70 20.49 37.30 -25.61
C GLN A 70 21.89 36.77 -25.31
N CYS A 71 22.45 37.20 -24.17
CA CYS A 71 23.54 36.50 -23.50
C CYS A 71 22.99 35.18 -22.95
N GLU A 72 23.26 34.08 -23.63
CA GLU A 72 23.02 32.71 -23.18
C GLU A 72 23.80 32.44 -21.87
N LYS A 73 23.19 32.74 -20.73
CA LYS A 73 23.58 32.14 -19.46
C LYS A 73 23.21 30.67 -19.52
N VAL A 74 24.21 29.83 -19.77
CA VAL A 74 24.16 28.38 -19.59
C VAL A 74 23.64 28.08 -18.18
N ILE A 75 22.35 27.76 -18.06
CA ILE A 75 21.75 27.21 -16.85
C ILE A 75 22.27 25.77 -16.76
N LEU A 76 23.41 25.60 -16.09
CA LEU A 76 23.89 24.29 -15.66
C LEU A 76 22.79 23.67 -14.81
N GLU A 77 22.18 22.59 -15.30
CA GLU A 77 21.25 21.80 -14.49
C GLU A 77 22.00 21.32 -13.24
N PRO A 78 21.54 21.67 -12.03
CA PRO A 78 22.20 21.27 -10.80
C PRO A 78 22.23 19.75 -10.72
N SER A 79 23.41 19.21 -10.42
CA SER A 79 23.58 17.77 -10.29
C SER A 79 22.64 17.24 -9.21
N LYS A 80 21.99 16.09 -9.45
CA LYS A 80 21.02 15.49 -8.50
C LYS A 80 21.64 15.10 -7.14
N ASP A 81 22.96 15.22 -7.00
CA ASP A 81 23.70 14.91 -5.78
C ASP A 81 23.88 16.12 -4.84
N ASP A 82 23.48 17.34 -5.23
CA ASP A 82 23.67 18.56 -4.43
C ASP A 82 22.67 18.77 -3.28
N ASN A 83 21.76 17.81 -3.07
CA ASN A 83 20.72 17.86 -2.03
C ASN A 83 21.24 17.67 -0.59
N PHE A 84 22.55 17.58 -0.41
CA PHE A 84 23.18 17.45 0.90
C PHE A 84 23.16 18.78 1.67
N TRP A 85 22.49 18.78 2.83
CA TRP A 85 22.43 19.92 3.73
C TRP A 85 23.55 19.88 4.77
N ASP A 86 24.70 20.43 4.40
CA ASP A 86 25.83 20.55 5.32
C ASP A 86 25.57 21.57 6.45
N ARG A 87 26.50 21.61 7.41
CA ARG A 87 26.44 22.50 8.57
C ARG A 87 26.44 23.98 8.19
N ASN A 88 27.11 24.35 7.10
CA ASN A 88 27.24 25.74 6.66
C ASN A 88 25.99 26.22 5.93
N LYS A 89 25.41 25.41 5.03
CA LYS A 89 24.11 25.64 4.39
C LYS A 89 23.00 25.80 5.42
N ILE A 90 22.95 24.95 6.45
CA ILE A 90 21.98 25.09 7.54
C ILE A 90 22.19 26.39 8.31
N LYS A 91 23.44 26.74 8.62
CA LYS A 91 23.76 28.00 9.32
C LYS A 91 23.38 29.21 8.47
N LEU A 92 23.68 29.18 7.17
CA LEU A 92 23.35 30.24 6.21
C LEU A 92 21.83 30.43 6.10
N LEU A 93 21.08 29.34 5.87
CA LEU A 93 19.61 29.35 5.85
C LEU A 93 19.03 30.03 7.10
N LEU A 94 19.48 29.62 8.29
CA LEU A 94 19.00 30.18 9.54
C LEU A 94 19.43 31.65 9.74
N THR A 95 20.62 32.03 9.29
CA THR A 95 21.12 33.41 9.39
C THR A 95 20.35 34.35 8.48
N LEU A 96 20.07 33.93 7.24
CA LEU A 96 19.22 34.69 6.31
C LEU A 96 17.84 34.92 6.92
N CYS A 97 17.24 33.91 7.56
CA CYS A 97 15.95 34.06 8.25
C CYS A 97 15.96 35.04 9.44
N LEU A 98 17.13 35.43 9.95
CA LEU A 98 17.26 36.46 11.00
C LEU A 98 17.39 37.88 10.44
N GLU A 99 17.80 38.04 9.18
CA GLU A 99 17.89 39.37 8.56
C GLU A 99 16.50 39.98 8.47
N ASP A 100 16.37 41.28 8.77
CA ASP A 100 15.06 41.95 8.83
C ASP A 100 14.30 41.89 7.50
N ARG A 101 15.02 41.79 6.37
CA ARG A 101 14.45 41.57 5.03
C ARG A 101 13.67 40.25 4.91
N PHE A 102 14.02 39.23 5.70
CA PHE A 102 13.44 37.88 5.62
C PHE A 102 12.65 37.48 6.88
N LYS A 103 12.38 38.41 7.79
CA LYS A 103 11.70 38.13 9.06
C LYS A 103 10.27 37.57 8.91
N MET A 104 9.64 37.76 7.74
CA MET A 104 8.28 37.32 7.44
C MET A 104 8.21 36.16 6.43
N VAL A 105 9.24 35.33 6.34
CA VAL A 105 9.31 34.17 5.40
C VAL A 105 8.11 33.20 5.49
N ASN A 106 7.42 33.11 6.62
CA ASN A 106 6.22 32.26 6.73
C ASN A 106 4.99 32.81 5.97
N LYS A 107 4.99 34.08 5.55
CA LYS A 107 3.84 34.73 4.91
C LYS A 107 4.01 34.90 3.40
N ASP A 108 5.25 34.99 2.92
CA ASP A 108 5.55 35.28 1.53
C ASP A 108 6.37 34.16 0.89
N LYS A 109 5.80 33.53 -0.13
CA LYS A 109 6.47 32.47 -0.91
C LYS A 109 7.63 33.04 -1.74
N MET A 110 7.60 34.33 -2.11
CA MET A 110 8.65 34.95 -2.91
C MET A 110 9.99 35.01 -2.16
N LEU A 111 9.96 35.17 -0.83
CA LEU A 111 11.18 35.22 -0.01
C LEU A 111 11.96 33.89 -0.04
N TRP A 112 11.27 32.76 -0.26
CA TRP A 112 11.95 31.48 -0.42
C TRP A 112 12.77 31.41 -1.70
N ASN A 113 12.36 32.11 -2.77
CA ASN A 113 13.11 32.16 -4.02
C ASN A 113 14.45 32.89 -3.83
N GLU A 114 14.44 34.02 -3.12
CA GLU A 114 15.67 34.77 -2.83
C GLU A 114 16.62 33.97 -1.92
N ILE A 115 16.09 33.36 -0.86
CA ILE A 115 16.87 32.50 0.04
C ILE A 115 17.45 31.30 -0.73
N ALA A 116 16.66 30.68 -1.60
CA ALA A 116 17.07 29.54 -2.42
C ALA A 116 18.25 29.87 -3.34
N VAL A 117 18.22 31.03 -3.99
CA VAL A 117 19.33 31.52 -4.83
C VAL A 117 20.61 31.69 -4.00
N ILE A 118 20.53 32.27 -2.79
CA ILE A 118 21.70 32.49 -1.93
C ILE A 118 22.24 31.18 -1.35
N VAL A 119 21.36 30.26 -0.96
CA VAL A 119 21.73 28.95 -0.38
C VAL A 119 22.21 27.96 -1.44
N GLY A 120 21.86 28.19 -2.71
CA GLY A 120 22.17 27.30 -3.83
C GLY A 120 21.32 26.03 -3.82
N THR A 121 20.03 26.13 -3.50
CA THR A 121 19.06 25.02 -3.51
C THR A 121 17.71 25.48 -4.06
N SER A 122 16.72 24.58 -4.15
CA SER A 122 15.35 24.98 -4.52
C SER A 122 14.60 25.66 -3.35
N PRO A 123 13.62 26.55 -3.63
CA PRO A 123 12.79 27.18 -2.61
C PRO A 123 11.98 26.15 -1.80
N GLU A 124 11.49 25.08 -2.43
CA GLU A 124 10.77 24.00 -1.76
C GLU A 124 11.67 23.24 -0.77
N GLU A 125 12.94 23.04 -1.10
CA GLU A 125 13.90 22.39 -0.20
C GLU A 125 14.26 23.28 0.98
N CYS A 126 14.42 24.60 0.76
CA CYS A 126 14.61 25.58 1.83
C CYS A 126 13.42 25.56 2.81
N ASP A 127 12.18 25.68 2.33
CA ASP A 127 10.97 25.64 3.18
C ASP A 127 10.88 24.30 3.94
N LYS A 128 11.07 23.18 3.22
CA LYS A 128 11.05 21.84 3.82
C LYS A 128 12.12 21.69 4.92
N LYS A 129 13.35 22.15 4.67
CA LYS A 129 14.44 22.10 5.65
C LYS A 129 14.15 23.00 6.84
N PHE A 130 13.67 24.21 6.62
CA PHE A 130 13.30 25.16 7.67
C PHE A 130 12.21 24.61 8.59
N ARG A 131 11.14 24.02 8.03
CA ARG A 131 10.09 23.33 8.82
C ARG A 131 10.65 22.17 9.63
N ASN A 132 11.60 21.41 9.07
CA ASN A 132 12.26 20.31 9.78
C ASN A 132 13.17 20.80 10.92
N LEU A 133 13.89 21.90 10.70
CA LEU A 133 14.68 22.57 11.73
C LEU A 133 13.78 23.09 12.86
N ARG A 134 12.65 23.73 12.53
CA ARG A 134 11.65 24.18 13.51
C ARG A 134 11.09 23.03 14.35
N ARG A 135 10.70 21.91 13.72
CA ARG A 135 10.26 20.70 14.44
C ARG A 135 11.34 20.15 15.37
N THR A 136 12.59 20.18 14.92
CA THR A 136 13.74 19.71 15.71
C THR A 136 14.04 20.64 16.88
N TYR A 137 14.02 21.95 16.64
CA TYR A 137 14.12 22.95 17.69
C TYR A 137 13.03 22.78 18.74
N ILE A 138 11.76 22.67 18.36
CA ILE A 138 10.66 22.45 19.32
C ILE A 138 10.91 21.19 20.18
N ARG A 139 11.37 20.09 19.57
CA ARG A 139 11.70 18.86 20.29
C ARG A 139 12.84 19.06 21.30
N LEU A 140 13.89 19.79 20.90
CA LEU A 140 15.03 20.08 21.77
C LEU A 140 14.69 21.11 22.85
N PHE A 141 13.85 22.09 22.54
CA PHE A 141 13.31 23.06 23.47
C PHE A 141 12.50 22.39 24.58
N LYS A 142 11.67 21.39 24.25
CA LYS A 142 11.01 20.53 25.26
C LYS A 142 12.03 19.85 26.18
N LYS A 143 13.15 19.35 25.64
CA LYS A 143 14.21 18.73 26.45
C LYS A 143 14.92 19.76 27.35
N LYS A 144 15.24 20.96 26.84
CA LYS A 144 15.84 22.06 27.60
C LYS A 144 14.96 22.46 28.80
N ARG A 145 13.64 22.55 28.61
CA ARG A 145 12.68 22.82 29.71
C ARG A 145 12.63 21.73 30.78
N LEU A 146 13.01 20.50 30.45
CA LEU A 146 13.16 19.39 31.40
C LEU A 146 14.55 19.38 32.08
N GLY A 147 15.32 20.47 31.98
CA GLY A 147 16.66 20.58 32.55
C GLY A 147 17.73 19.79 31.81
N LYS A 148 17.45 19.27 30.61
CA LYS A 148 18.43 18.53 29.82
C LYS A 148 19.30 19.48 29.00
N ASP A 149 20.61 19.32 29.10
CA ASP A 149 21.57 20.05 28.28
C ASP A 149 21.44 19.68 26.78
N ILE A 150 21.58 20.67 25.90
CA ILE A 150 21.39 20.54 24.46
C ILE A 150 22.68 20.86 23.72
N LYS A 151 23.40 19.82 23.30
CA LYS A 151 24.66 19.93 22.54
C LYS A 151 24.49 20.15 21.03
N TRP A 152 23.30 20.53 20.57
CA TRP A 152 23.06 20.71 19.13
C TRP A 152 23.60 22.06 18.65
N ILE A 153 24.56 22.05 17.72
CA ILE A 153 25.31 23.25 17.33
C ILE A 153 24.45 24.39 16.78
N HIS A 154 23.31 24.07 16.16
CA HIS A 154 22.39 25.06 15.60
C HIS A 154 21.32 25.53 16.60
N TYR A 155 21.36 25.04 17.85
CA TYR A 155 20.31 25.29 18.83
C TYR A 155 20.14 26.78 19.14
N ASN A 156 21.24 27.48 19.41
CA ASN A 156 21.19 28.91 19.77
C ASN A 156 20.67 29.76 18.62
N ILE A 157 21.09 29.48 17.38
CA ILE A 157 20.59 30.20 16.20
C ILE A 157 19.10 29.89 16.00
N CYS A 158 18.69 28.63 16.13
CA CYS A 158 17.27 28.27 16.07
C CYS A 158 16.44 28.92 17.20
N GLU A 159 17.01 29.10 18.39
CA GLU A 159 16.35 29.77 19.51
C GLU A 159 16.07 31.25 19.22
N GLU A 160 16.93 31.88 18.42
CA GLU A 160 16.75 33.25 17.95
C GLU A 160 15.78 33.34 16.76
N VAL A 161 15.87 32.41 15.81
CA VAL A 161 14.97 32.35 14.63
C VAL A 161 13.53 32.03 15.04
N PHE A 162 13.36 31.10 15.97
CA PHE A 162 12.07 30.61 16.43
C PHE A 162 11.69 31.19 17.79
N LYS A 163 11.93 32.49 18.02
CA LYS A 163 11.54 33.18 19.26
C LYS A 163 10.06 33.08 19.56
N ASP A 164 9.23 33.04 18.52
CA ASP A 164 7.79 32.80 18.59
C ASP A 164 7.45 31.45 19.25
N CYS A 165 8.35 30.47 19.17
CA CYS A 165 8.15 29.18 19.82
C CYS A 165 8.28 29.25 21.35
N LYS A 166 8.89 30.33 21.90
CA LYS A 166 8.97 30.57 23.36
C LYS A 166 7.61 30.99 23.94
N SER A 167 6.77 31.66 23.14
CA SER A 167 5.41 32.05 23.54
C SER A 167 4.36 30.97 23.27
N LEU A 168 4.76 29.81 22.71
CA LEU A 168 3.83 28.69 22.52
C LEU A 168 3.27 28.25 23.88
N SER A 169 1.94 28.13 23.92
CA SER A 169 1.23 27.66 25.11
C SER A 169 1.85 26.34 25.62
N PRO A 170 2.01 26.18 26.95
CA PRO A 170 2.48 24.94 27.55
C PRO A 170 1.77 23.69 27.03
N SER A 171 0.50 23.80 26.60
CA SER A 171 -0.29 22.69 26.04
C SER A 171 0.24 22.13 24.70
N ILE A 172 0.91 22.94 23.89
CA ILE A 172 1.57 22.49 22.65
C ILE A 172 2.89 21.77 22.98
N LEU A 173 3.51 22.19 24.08
CA LEU A 173 4.77 21.64 24.55
C LEU A 173 4.61 20.43 25.47
N GLU A 174 3.40 20.17 25.95
CA GLU A 174 3.05 19.10 26.88
C GLU A 174 3.56 17.72 26.40
N SER A 175 4.23 17.01 27.30
CA SER A 175 4.60 15.62 27.11
C SER A 175 3.36 14.74 27.26
N TRP A 176 3.18 13.79 26.34
CA TRP A 176 2.14 12.78 26.48
C TRP A 176 2.53 11.77 27.55
N GLU A 177 2.08 12.00 28.77
CA GLU A 177 2.19 11.07 29.89
C GLU A 177 1.40 9.79 29.63
N ASP A 178 1.82 8.68 30.26
CA ASP A 178 1.19 7.36 30.07
C ASP A 178 -0.32 7.38 30.39
N SER A 179 -0.70 8.05 31.48
CA SER A 179 -2.09 8.27 31.89
C SER A 179 -2.91 8.97 30.81
N LYS A 180 -2.38 10.06 30.24
CA LYS A 180 -3.01 10.83 29.16
C LYS A 180 -3.13 10.01 27.87
N ILE A 181 -2.14 9.17 27.56
CA ILE A 181 -2.19 8.24 26.41
C ILE A 181 -3.29 7.20 26.60
N ARG A 182 -3.38 6.57 27.78
CA ARG A 182 -4.45 5.61 28.09
C ARG A 182 -5.82 6.26 27.99
N ARG A 183 -5.96 7.50 28.51
CA ARG A 183 -7.21 8.26 28.40
C ARG A 183 -7.57 8.54 26.94
N LEU A 184 -6.61 8.96 26.10
CA LEU A 184 -6.82 9.12 24.65
C LEU A 184 -7.33 7.85 23.98
N LEU A 185 -6.70 6.71 24.27
CA LEU A 185 -7.08 5.42 23.67
C LEU A 185 -8.46 4.94 24.15
N ASN A 186 -8.80 5.17 25.42
CA ASN A 186 -10.14 4.90 25.96
C ASN A 186 -11.20 5.78 25.29
N LEU A 187 -10.98 7.09 25.21
CA LEU A 187 -11.90 8.02 24.55
C LEU A 187 -12.11 7.66 23.06
N TYR A 188 -11.05 7.21 22.37
CA TYR A 188 -11.16 6.71 21.01
C TYR A 188 -12.03 5.45 20.92
N LEU A 189 -11.86 4.50 21.85
CA LEU A 189 -12.68 3.28 21.92
C LEU A 189 -14.15 3.58 22.25
N GLU A 190 -14.41 4.52 23.16
CA GLU A 190 -15.77 4.97 23.51
C GLU A 190 -16.48 5.60 22.29
N ASN A 191 -15.73 6.31 21.43
CA ASN A 191 -16.26 6.97 20.25
C ASN A 191 -16.02 6.18 18.94
N ILE A 192 -15.64 4.91 19.01
CA ILE A 192 -15.25 4.12 17.81
C ILE A 192 -16.39 3.96 16.80
N ASN A 193 -17.64 3.91 17.28
CA ASN A 193 -18.83 3.84 16.43
C ASN A 193 -19.01 5.15 15.64
N LYS A 194 -18.73 6.30 16.26
CA LYS A 194 -18.76 7.61 15.59
C LYS A 194 -17.68 7.70 14.52
N PHE A 195 -16.46 7.21 14.79
CA PHE A 195 -15.38 7.17 13.80
C PHE A 195 -15.69 6.30 12.56
N ARG A 196 -16.62 5.35 12.68
CA ARG A 196 -17.02 4.44 11.61
C ARG A 196 -18.31 4.84 10.92
N SER A 197 -19.16 5.62 11.59
CA SER A 197 -20.36 6.17 10.99
C SER A 197 -19.98 7.13 9.86
N ARG A 198 -20.72 7.07 8.75
CA ARG A 198 -20.60 8.03 7.65
C ARG A 198 -21.23 9.38 7.98
N ASP A 199 -22.16 9.38 8.94
CA ASP A 199 -22.94 10.56 9.32
C ASP A 199 -22.18 11.48 10.29
N CYS A 200 -21.00 11.05 10.75
CA CYS A 200 -20.18 11.81 11.68
C CYS A 200 -18.83 12.17 11.05
N LEU A 201 -18.49 13.47 11.05
CA LEU A 201 -17.18 13.91 10.62
C LEU A 201 -16.15 13.52 11.69
N GLN A 202 -15.09 12.80 11.29
CA GLN A 202 -14.03 12.39 12.21
C GLN A 202 -13.38 13.58 12.93
N LYS A 203 -13.36 14.76 12.29
CA LYS A 203 -12.84 15.99 12.87
C LYS A 203 -13.59 16.39 14.15
N ASP A 204 -14.92 16.27 14.16
CA ASP A 204 -15.74 16.62 15.32
C ASP A 204 -15.49 15.67 16.48
N VAL A 205 -15.36 14.38 16.19
CA VAL A 205 -15.00 13.37 17.21
C VAL A 205 -13.62 13.68 17.82
N TRP A 206 -12.64 14.07 17.00
CA TRP A 206 -11.33 14.48 17.51
C TRP A 206 -11.38 15.77 18.33
N LYS A 207 -12.22 16.72 17.95
CA LYS A 207 -12.45 17.96 18.70
C LYS A 207 -13.04 17.66 20.08
N ASP A 208 -14.02 16.76 20.16
CA ASP A 208 -14.62 16.31 21.42
C ASP A 208 -13.57 15.64 22.31
N ILE A 209 -12.79 14.71 21.77
CA ILE A 209 -11.70 14.03 22.50
C ILE A 209 -10.66 15.04 23.00
N ALA A 210 -10.31 16.02 22.17
CA ALA A 210 -9.32 17.04 22.50
C ALA A 210 -9.78 17.96 23.62
N SER A 211 -11.06 18.34 23.63
CA SER A 211 -11.67 19.11 24.73
C SER A 211 -11.56 18.37 26.07
N GLN A 212 -11.82 17.06 26.09
CA GLN A 212 -11.72 16.24 27.31
C GLN A 212 -10.28 16.00 27.79
N LEU A 213 -9.29 16.14 26.90
CA LEU A 213 -7.87 15.97 27.21
C LEU A 213 -7.15 17.31 27.43
N ASN A 214 -7.87 18.43 27.39
CA ASN A 214 -7.31 19.78 27.45
C ASN A 214 -6.13 19.97 26.48
N THR A 215 -6.29 19.52 25.24
CA THR A 215 -5.28 19.64 24.18
C THR A 215 -5.93 19.98 22.84
N THR A 216 -5.16 20.02 21.75
CA THR A 216 -5.69 20.32 20.42
C THR A 216 -6.11 19.06 19.67
N GLU A 217 -7.13 19.17 18.81
CA GLU A 217 -7.58 18.08 17.92
C GLU A 217 -6.41 17.49 17.11
N TYR A 218 -5.54 18.37 16.63
CA TYR A 218 -4.33 18.02 15.89
C TYR A 218 -3.40 17.16 16.74
N ASN A 219 -3.14 17.53 18.00
CA ASN A 219 -2.27 16.77 18.89
C ASN A 219 -2.84 15.37 19.18
N CYS A 220 -4.14 15.26 19.45
CA CYS A 220 -4.82 13.97 19.66
C CYS A 220 -4.69 13.06 18.43
N TYR A 221 -5.08 13.56 17.25
CA TYR A 221 -5.03 12.82 16.00
C TYR A 221 -3.59 12.35 15.69
N HIS A 222 -2.61 13.26 15.77
CA HIS A 222 -1.22 12.93 15.48
C HIS A 222 -0.63 11.94 16.48
N LYS A 223 -0.93 12.08 17.78
CA LYS A 223 -0.48 11.12 18.79
C LYS A 223 -1.07 9.74 18.51
N PHE A 224 -2.37 9.65 18.24
CA PHE A 224 -3.03 8.40 17.89
C PHE A 224 -2.44 7.79 16.62
N LYS A 225 -2.25 8.58 15.56
CA LYS A 225 -1.63 8.15 14.29
C LYS A 225 -0.23 7.58 14.51
N ASN A 226 0.59 8.21 15.35
CA ASN A 226 1.92 7.72 15.69
C ASN A 226 1.84 6.40 16.47
N LEU A 227 0.96 6.29 17.47
CA LEU A 227 0.74 5.05 18.22
C LEU A 227 0.27 3.92 17.29
N LYS A 228 -0.65 4.20 16.36
CA LYS A 228 -1.12 3.27 15.34
C LYS A 228 0.02 2.77 14.44
N ARG A 229 0.92 3.66 14.01
CA ARG A 229 2.10 3.28 13.22
C ARG A 229 3.03 2.37 14.03
N THR A 230 3.32 2.75 15.28
CA THR A 230 4.13 1.93 16.20
C THR A 230 3.51 0.54 16.40
N TYR A 231 2.20 0.44 16.55
CA TYR A 231 1.49 -0.83 16.65
C TYR A 231 1.71 -1.72 15.43
N PHE A 232 1.55 -1.20 14.21
CA PHE A 232 1.76 -1.99 12.99
C PHE A 232 3.21 -2.43 12.82
N ASN A 233 4.18 -1.57 13.13
CA ASN A 233 5.59 -1.96 13.12
C ASN A 233 5.88 -3.09 14.12
N TRP A 234 5.24 -3.07 15.30
CA TRP A 234 5.33 -4.17 16.27
C TRP A 234 4.65 -5.44 15.77
N LEU A 235 3.51 -5.31 15.11
CA LEU A 235 2.77 -6.43 14.55
C LEU A 235 3.59 -7.14 13.45
N GLU A 236 4.20 -6.37 12.55
CA GLU A 236 5.11 -6.88 11.51
C GLU A 236 6.29 -7.63 12.12
N ARG A 237 7.02 -7.01 13.07
CA ARG A 237 8.13 -7.68 13.78
C ARG A 237 7.70 -8.92 14.55
N SER A 238 6.49 -8.92 15.13
CA SER A 238 5.96 -10.09 15.84
C SER A 238 5.66 -11.24 14.88
N GLN A 239 5.16 -10.95 13.67
CA GLN A 239 4.96 -11.95 12.62
C GLN A 239 6.28 -12.56 12.13
N GLU A 240 7.33 -11.75 12.03
CA GLU A 240 8.67 -12.22 11.63
C GLU A 240 9.35 -13.04 12.72
N THR A 241 9.31 -12.56 13.97
CA THR A 241 10.06 -13.16 15.08
C THR A 241 9.29 -14.25 15.82
N GLY A 242 7.96 -14.29 15.70
CA GLY A 242 7.08 -15.14 16.49
C GLY A 242 7.01 -14.76 17.98
N LYS A 243 7.66 -13.67 18.40
CA LYS A 243 7.65 -13.20 19.79
C LYS A 243 6.37 -12.42 20.08
N LEU A 244 5.83 -12.61 21.29
CA LEU A 244 4.72 -11.82 21.79
C LEU A 244 5.13 -10.34 21.92
N ILE A 245 4.27 -9.45 21.47
CA ILE A 245 4.45 -8.00 21.62
C ILE A 245 4.39 -7.68 23.12
N LYS A 246 5.40 -6.98 23.65
CA LYS A 246 5.42 -6.46 25.03
C LYS A 246 5.26 -4.95 25.01
N TRP A 247 4.14 -4.47 24.49
CA TRP A 247 3.86 -3.04 24.36
C TRP A 247 2.66 -2.67 25.22
N PRO A 248 2.77 -1.69 26.16
CA PRO A 248 1.72 -1.41 27.15
C PRO A 248 0.37 -1.04 26.55
N TYR A 249 0.35 -0.56 25.30
CA TYR A 249 -0.87 -0.14 24.61
C TYR A 249 -1.42 -1.18 23.63
N GLN A 250 -0.81 -2.37 23.53
CA GLN A 250 -1.22 -3.41 22.57
C GLN A 250 -2.70 -3.74 22.68
N HIS A 251 -3.19 -4.00 23.90
CA HIS A 251 -4.58 -4.39 24.14
C HIS A 251 -5.60 -3.34 23.67
N TYR A 252 -5.28 -2.03 23.71
CA TYR A 252 -6.14 -1.00 23.14
C TYR A 252 -6.24 -1.13 21.62
N PHE A 253 -5.12 -1.34 20.93
CA PHE A 253 -5.10 -1.47 19.48
C PHE A 253 -5.68 -2.80 18.99
N GLU A 254 -5.53 -3.86 19.76
CA GLU A 254 -6.27 -5.11 19.55
C GLU A 254 -7.78 -4.85 19.62
N ARG A 255 -8.24 -4.07 20.61
CA ARG A 255 -9.65 -3.68 20.67
C ARG A 255 -10.10 -2.81 19.50
N ILE A 256 -9.27 -1.84 19.10
CA ILE A 256 -9.58 -0.91 18.01
C ILE A 256 -9.70 -1.63 16.65
N PHE A 257 -8.79 -2.55 16.36
CA PHE A 257 -8.69 -3.18 15.03
C PHE A 257 -9.32 -4.56 14.94
N TYR A 258 -9.30 -5.33 16.02
CA TYR A 258 -9.68 -6.75 15.99
C TYR A 258 -10.92 -7.08 16.82
N ASN A 259 -11.25 -6.34 17.88
CA ASN A 259 -12.39 -6.65 18.77
C ASN A 259 -13.57 -5.69 18.67
N TYR A 260 -13.84 -5.11 17.50
CA TYR A 260 -15.04 -4.27 17.34
C TYR A 260 -15.87 -4.70 16.13
N ASN A 261 -16.17 -5.99 16.06
CA ASN A 261 -17.53 -6.38 15.72
C ASN A 261 -18.17 -6.74 17.08
N PRO A 262 -19.16 -6.00 17.59
CA PRO A 262 -19.75 -6.27 18.91
C PRO A 262 -20.23 -7.73 19.06
N ASN A 263 -20.48 -8.42 17.94
CA ASN A 263 -20.89 -9.83 17.90
C ASN A 263 -19.77 -10.83 17.55
N ALA A 264 -18.62 -10.38 17.02
CA ALA A 264 -17.51 -11.27 16.67
C ALA A 264 -16.31 -10.98 17.58
N GLY A 265 -16.28 -11.70 18.71
CA GLY A 265 -15.13 -11.72 19.61
C GLY A 265 -13.87 -12.27 18.93
N PRO A 266 -12.67 -12.01 19.48
CA PRO A 266 -11.43 -12.57 18.96
C PRO A 266 -11.51 -14.10 18.88
N TRP A 267 -10.80 -14.69 17.91
CA TRP A 267 -10.64 -16.15 17.81
C TRP A 267 -9.87 -16.67 19.02
N ASP A 268 -10.58 -16.91 20.11
CA ASP A 268 -10.04 -17.49 21.32
C ASP A 268 -9.72 -18.99 21.12
N ARG A 269 -9.05 -19.57 22.12
CA ARG A 269 -8.63 -20.98 22.06
C ARG A 269 -9.81 -21.94 21.96
N ASN A 270 -10.92 -21.64 22.62
CA ASN A 270 -12.11 -22.50 22.64
C ASN A 270 -12.82 -22.47 21.28
N LYS A 271 -12.98 -21.28 20.71
CA LYS A 271 -13.57 -21.03 19.39
C LYS A 271 -12.76 -21.66 18.27
N ILE A 272 -11.42 -21.59 18.36
CA ILE A 272 -10.54 -22.31 17.43
C ILE A 272 -10.71 -23.83 17.57
N LYS A 273 -10.79 -24.34 18.80
CA LYS A 273 -11.00 -25.77 19.03
C LYS A 273 -12.35 -26.24 18.48
N GLN A 274 -13.43 -25.50 18.74
CA GLN A 274 -14.75 -25.74 18.16
C GLN A 274 -14.72 -25.70 16.63
N LEU A 275 -13.97 -24.77 16.02
CA LEU A 275 -13.79 -24.71 14.57
C LEU A 275 -13.14 -25.98 14.01
N ILE A 276 -12.06 -26.44 14.65
CA ILE A 276 -11.32 -27.62 14.21
C ILE A 276 -12.18 -28.87 14.39
N GLU A 277 -12.90 -28.99 15.51
CA GLU A 277 -13.79 -30.10 15.82
C GLU A 277 -14.99 -30.16 14.86
N ALA A 278 -15.69 -29.04 14.65
CA ALA A 278 -16.80 -28.94 13.71
C ALA A 278 -16.35 -29.28 12.27
N TYR A 279 -15.18 -28.79 11.85
CA TYR A 279 -14.61 -29.20 10.57
C TYR A 279 -14.30 -30.70 10.53
N GLY A 280 -13.71 -31.25 11.59
CA GLY A 280 -13.36 -32.67 11.69
C GLY A 280 -14.58 -33.59 11.50
N GLN A 281 -15.73 -33.23 12.07
CA GLN A 281 -16.99 -33.98 11.96
C GLN A 281 -17.50 -34.07 10.50
N ILE A 282 -17.37 -32.99 9.71
CA ILE A 282 -17.85 -32.94 8.32
C ILE A 282 -16.73 -33.00 7.27
N ALA A 283 -15.49 -33.32 7.67
CA ALA A 283 -14.32 -33.30 6.80
C ALA A 283 -14.46 -34.22 5.56
N HIS A 284 -15.20 -35.32 5.69
CA HIS A 284 -15.50 -36.24 4.59
C HIS A 284 -16.41 -35.57 3.52
N LYS A 285 -17.36 -34.73 3.92
CA LYS A 285 -18.24 -33.99 2.99
C LYS A 285 -17.44 -33.00 2.14
N PHE A 286 -16.41 -32.36 2.70
CA PHE A 286 -15.53 -31.43 1.97
C PHE A 286 -14.75 -32.07 0.81
N ARG A 287 -14.57 -33.40 0.84
CA ARG A 287 -13.90 -34.16 -0.22
C ARG A 287 -14.84 -34.55 -1.33
N ASN A 288 -16.14 -34.65 -1.05
CA ASN A 288 -17.13 -35.07 -2.00
C ASN A 288 -17.59 -33.86 -2.85
N PRO A 289 -17.35 -33.86 -4.17
CA PRO A 289 -17.67 -32.74 -5.05
C PRO A 289 -19.18 -32.45 -5.16
N LYS A 290 -20.03 -33.39 -4.72
CA LYS A 290 -21.48 -33.18 -4.65
C LYS A 290 -21.87 -32.09 -3.65
N PHE A 291 -21.05 -31.83 -2.64
CA PHE A 291 -21.33 -30.79 -1.64
C PHE A 291 -20.64 -29.47 -2.01
N GLN A 292 -21.42 -28.39 -2.03
CA GLN A 292 -20.86 -27.06 -2.19
C GLN A 292 -20.14 -26.65 -0.92
N LYS A 293 -18.84 -26.32 -1.03
CA LYS A 293 -18.02 -25.87 0.10
C LYS A 293 -18.63 -24.67 0.85
N LYS A 294 -19.37 -23.80 0.15
CA LYS A 294 -20.06 -22.65 0.73
C LYS A 294 -21.08 -23.07 1.79
N GLU A 295 -21.86 -24.12 1.53
CA GLU A 295 -22.87 -24.63 2.47
C GLU A 295 -22.23 -25.36 3.65
N LEU A 296 -21.16 -26.12 3.42
CA LEU A 296 -20.40 -26.76 4.51
C LEU A 296 -19.80 -25.73 5.47
N TRP A 297 -19.25 -24.63 4.95
CA TRP A 297 -18.78 -23.54 5.80
C TRP A 297 -19.92 -22.82 6.52
N LYS A 298 -21.13 -22.77 5.94
CA LYS A 298 -22.33 -22.23 6.60
C LYS A 298 -22.75 -23.09 7.79
N GLU A 299 -22.74 -24.41 7.65
CA GLU A 299 -22.97 -25.38 8.73
C GLU A 299 -21.99 -25.15 9.90
N ILE A 300 -20.70 -25.07 9.61
CA ILE A 300 -19.65 -24.77 10.60
C ILE A 300 -19.85 -23.39 11.25
N SER A 301 -20.25 -22.39 10.45
CA SER A 301 -20.44 -21.02 10.93
C SER A 301 -21.55 -20.88 11.97
N ASN A 302 -22.62 -21.67 11.80
CA ASN A 302 -23.75 -21.70 12.73
C ASN A 302 -23.35 -22.25 14.10
N ILE A 303 -22.41 -23.20 14.15
CA ILE A 303 -21.89 -23.78 15.40
C ILE A 303 -21.01 -22.76 16.13
N ILE A 304 -20.16 -22.04 15.39
CA ILE A 304 -19.12 -21.18 15.97
C ILE A 304 -19.66 -19.77 16.31
N GLY A 305 -20.75 -19.34 15.68
CA GLY A 305 -21.23 -17.96 15.77
C GLY A 305 -20.30 -16.97 15.06
N GLU A 306 -19.73 -17.37 13.92
CA GLU A 306 -18.90 -16.52 13.06
C GLU A 306 -19.45 -16.51 11.64
N SER A 307 -18.96 -15.60 10.78
CA SER A 307 -19.34 -15.66 9.37
C SER A 307 -18.66 -16.87 8.67
N PRO A 308 -19.32 -17.52 7.68
CA PRO A 308 -18.75 -18.64 6.94
C PRO A 308 -17.38 -18.33 6.32
N SER A 309 -17.20 -17.11 5.82
CA SER A 309 -15.95 -16.65 5.23
C SER A 309 -14.83 -16.43 6.27
N SER A 310 -15.18 -16.02 7.49
CA SER A 310 -14.26 -15.94 8.63
C SER A 310 -13.78 -17.33 9.06
N CYS A 311 -14.71 -18.30 9.19
CA CYS A 311 -14.40 -19.70 9.48
C CYS A 311 -13.46 -20.32 8.43
N ASP A 312 -13.80 -20.22 7.14
CA ASP A 312 -12.97 -20.73 6.03
C ASP A 312 -11.57 -20.12 6.06
N ARG A 313 -11.47 -18.78 6.17
CA ARG A 313 -10.18 -18.08 6.24
C ARG A 313 -9.36 -18.53 7.44
N LYS A 314 -9.96 -18.59 8.63
CA LYS A 314 -9.27 -19.00 9.85
C LYS A 314 -8.78 -20.44 9.74
N PHE A 315 -9.63 -21.35 9.27
CA PHE A 315 -9.28 -22.76 9.12
C PHE A 315 -8.16 -22.96 8.10
N ARG A 316 -8.19 -22.27 6.95
CA ARG A 316 -7.09 -22.31 5.97
C ARG A 316 -5.75 -21.88 6.58
N ASN A 317 -5.75 -20.82 7.39
CA ASN A 317 -4.54 -20.35 8.05
C ASN A 317 -4.00 -21.37 9.08
N LEU A 318 -4.90 -22.01 9.83
CA LEU A 318 -4.55 -23.09 10.77
C LEU A 318 -4.00 -24.30 10.02
N LYS A 319 -4.67 -24.74 8.95
CA LYS A 319 -4.22 -25.83 8.07
C LYS A 319 -2.84 -25.55 7.46
N GLN A 320 -2.59 -24.34 6.98
CA GLN A 320 -1.28 -23.96 6.43
C GLN A 320 -0.17 -24.03 7.50
N THR A 321 -0.51 -23.68 8.75
CA THR A 321 0.42 -23.80 9.87
C THR A 321 0.70 -25.25 10.20
N TYR A 322 -0.34 -26.10 10.26
CA TYR A 322 -0.19 -27.55 10.41
C TYR A 322 0.74 -28.15 9.33
N ILE A 323 0.50 -27.87 8.05
CA ILE A 323 1.32 -28.40 6.94
C ILE A 323 2.79 -28.02 7.10
N ARG A 324 3.08 -26.75 7.44
CA ARG A 324 4.47 -26.30 7.68
C ARG A 324 5.12 -27.04 8.85
N LEU A 325 4.36 -27.29 9.92
CA LEU A 325 4.85 -28.01 11.09
C LEU A 325 5.06 -29.50 10.78
N LYS A 326 4.17 -30.11 10.00
CA LYS A 326 4.28 -31.51 9.56
C LYS A 326 5.50 -31.74 8.68
N ILE A 327 5.74 -30.91 7.67
CA ILE A 327 6.95 -30.99 6.82
C ILE A 327 8.22 -30.86 7.67
N ARG A 328 8.19 -29.97 8.67
CA ARG A 328 9.31 -29.78 9.60
C ARG A 328 9.54 -31.02 10.48
N ALA A 329 8.47 -31.65 10.95
CA ALA A 329 8.50 -32.90 11.70
C ALA A 329 9.13 -34.04 10.88
N GLU A 330 8.66 -34.21 9.65
CA GLU A 330 9.12 -35.23 8.70
C GLU A 330 10.60 -35.04 8.34
N SER A 331 11.11 -33.80 8.40
CA SER A 331 12.53 -33.48 8.22
C SER A 331 13.41 -33.81 9.44
N GLY A 332 12.87 -34.48 10.48
CA GLY A 332 13.59 -34.84 11.70
C GLY A 332 13.84 -33.69 12.68
N ARG A 333 13.27 -32.50 12.44
CA ARG A 333 13.36 -31.37 13.37
C ARG A 333 12.25 -31.47 14.41
N SER A 334 12.57 -31.18 15.67
CA SER A 334 11.59 -31.23 16.75
C SER A 334 10.40 -30.31 16.47
N ILE A 335 9.20 -30.88 16.60
CA ILE A 335 7.94 -30.15 16.43
C ILE A 335 7.82 -29.14 17.58
N THR A 336 7.61 -27.88 17.24
CA THR A 336 7.21 -26.87 18.22
C THR A 336 5.86 -27.27 18.82
N LYS A 337 5.71 -27.22 20.16
CA LYS A 337 4.46 -27.53 20.89
C LYS A 337 3.29 -26.62 20.46
N TRP A 338 2.71 -26.88 19.30
CA TRP A 338 1.55 -26.18 18.81
C TRP A 338 0.31 -26.92 19.30
N CYS A 339 -0.49 -26.27 20.14
CA CYS A 339 -1.56 -26.91 20.88
C CYS A 339 -2.68 -27.54 20.03
N TYR A 340 -2.76 -27.23 18.73
CA TYR A 340 -3.73 -27.79 17.79
C TYR A 340 -3.14 -28.86 16.84
N TYR A 341 -1.85 -29.22 17.02
CA TYR A 341 -1.18 -30.14 16.12
C TYR A 341 -1.88 -31.51 16.09
N ASN A 342 -2.11 -32.09 17.27
CA ASN A 342 -2.74 -33.40 17.43
C ASN A 342 -4.20 -33.39 16.92
N ASP A 343 -4.92 -32.27 17.07
CA ASP A 343 -6.28 -32.15 16.55
C ASP A 343 -6.27 -32.27 15.02
N PHE A 344 -5.36 -31.56 14.34
CA PHE A 344 -5.20 -31.66 12.89
C PHE A 344 -4.67 -33.02 12.44
N GLU A 345 -3.73 -33.59 13.18
CA GLU A 345 -3.23 -34.95 12.95
C GLU A 345 -4.38 -35.96 12.98
N SER A 346 -5.24 -35.91 14.00
CA SER A 346 -6.42 -36.77 14.08
C SER A 346 -7.37 -36.62 12.88
N ILE A 347 -7.57 -35.40 12.37
CA ILE A 347 -8.41 -35.14 11.18
C ILE A 347 -7.79 -35.75 9.93
N TYR A 348 -6.47 -35.69 9.76
CA TYR A 348 -5.80 -36.19 8.56
C TYR A 348 -5.46 -37.68 8.61
N GLU A 349 -5.15 -38.23 9.78
CA GLU A 349 -4.81 -39.64 9.99
C GLU A 349 -6.04 -40.54 10.09
N ARG A 350 -7.11 -40.14 10.79
CA ARG A 350 -8.36 -40.94 10.85
C ARG A 350 -8.94 -41.23 9.47
N ASN A 351 -8.64 -40.35 8.51
CA ASN A 351 -9.05 -40.47 7.12
C ASN A 351 -8.27 -41.52 6.31
N SER A 352 -7.20 -42.13 6.81
CA SER A 352 -6.50 -43.22 6.11
C SER A 352 -7.03 -44.62 6.39
N TYR A 353 -7.88 -44.81 7.42
CA TYR A 353 -8.19 -46.15 7.93
C TYR A 353 -9.57 -46.75 7.55
N HIS A 354 -10.53 -45.99 7.02
CA HIS A 354 -11.85 -46.53 6.64
C HIS A 354 -11.92 -47.10 5.22
N ARG A 355 -10.97 -47.96 4.86
CA ARG A 355 -10.90 -48.60 3.53
C ARG A 355 -10.93 -50.13 3.58
N HIS A 356 -11.72 -50.67 4.50
CA HIS A 356 -12.07 -52.08 4.53
C HIS A 356 -13.55 -52.22 4.14
N ASP A 357 -13.85 -52.11 2.85
CA ASP A 357 -14.60 -53.18 2.18
C ASP A 357 -14.53 -52.99 0.65
N ASP A 358 -14.70 -54.12 -0.02
CA ASP A 358 -14.14 -54.46 -1.32
C ASP A 358 -14.66 -53.64 -2.52
N THR A 359 -13.88 -53.69 -3.62
CA THR A 359 -14.27 -53.41 -5.02
C THR A 359 -14.42 -52.00 -5.61
N SER A 360 -13.84 -50.92 -5.06
CA SER A 360 -13.48 -49.73 -5.88
C SER A 360 -12.41 -48.86 -5.22
N SER A 361 -11.16 -49.28 -5.40
CA SER A 361 -9.97 -48.62 -4.91
C SER A 361 -9.66 -47.30 -5.65
N LEU A 362 -10.45 -46.26 -5.41
CA LEU A 362 -10.10 -44.87 -5.77
C LEU A 362 -9.08 -44.24 -4.80
N VAL A 363 -7.84 -44.71 -4.87
CA VAL A 363 -6.72 -44.34 -3.98
C VAL A 363 -6.54 -42.82 -3.92
N TYR A 364 -7.04 -42.18 -2.87
CA TYR A 364 -6.87 -40.75 -2.62
C TYR A 364 -5.60 -40.48 -1.77
N ARG A 365 -4.46 -41.06 -2.18
CA ARG A 365 -3.13 -40.70 -1.65
C ARG A 365 -2.55 -39.58 -2.51
N SER A 366 -2.06 -38.50 -1.90
CA SER A 366 -1.17 -37.47 -2.50
C SER A 366 -1.48 -37.01 -3.94
N GLN A 367 -2.75 -37.00 -4.36
CA GLN A 367 -3.10 -36.70 -5.75
C GLN A 367 -2.69 -35.28 -6.15
N GLU A 368 -2.55 -34.35 -5.18
CA GLU A 368 -2.09 -32.99 -5.46
C GLU A 368 -0.69 -32.91 -6.06
N GLU A 369 0.25 -33.73 -5.60
CA GLU A 369 1.62 -33.68 -6.11
C GLU A 369 1.74 -34.36 -7.48
N ASP A 370 0.99 -35.45 -7.68
CA ASP A 370 1.01 -36.21 -8.91
C ASP A 370 0.24 -35.52 -10.04
N TYR A 371 -0.88 -34.85 -9.78
CA TYR A 371 -1.59 -34.12 -10.85
C TYR A 371 -0.77 -32.93 -11.35
N VAL A 372 -0.02 -32.25 -10.47
CA VAL A 372 0.84 -31.13 -10.88
C VAL A 372 1.97 -31.62 -11.76
N LYS A 373 2.61 -32.74 -11.41
CA LYS A 373 3.63 -33.37 -12.29
C LYS A 373 3.02 -33.74 -13.64
N GLN A 374 1.85 -34.40 -13.66
CA GLN A 374 1.15 -34.74 -14.90
C GLN A 374 0.80 -33.50 -15.75
N LEU A 375 0.34 -32.42 -15.11
CA LEU A 375 0.05 -31.13 -15.77
C LEU A 375 1.30 -30.53 -16.43
N LEU A 376 2.43 -30.54 -15.72
CA LEU A 376 3.70 -29.99 -16.21
C LEU A 376 4.32 -30.86 -17.29
N THR A 377 4.27 -32.19 -17.15
CA THR A 377 4.69 -33.15 -18.18
C THR A 377 3.87 -32.96 -19.45
N PHE A 378 2.53 -32.92 -19.35
CA PHE A 378 1.65 -32.68 -20.49
C PHE A 378 1.97 -31.37 -21.21
N TYR A 379 2.24 -30.29 -20.47
CA TYR A 379 2.63 -29.01 -21.07
C TYR A 379 3.98 -29.11 -21.77
N SER A 380 4.97 -29.78 -21.15
CA SER A 380 6.31 -29.98 -21.73
C SER A 380 6.23 -30.75 -23.06
N GLU A 381 5.47 -31.84 -23.10
CA GLU A 381 5.26 -32.67 -24.29
C GLU A 381 4.52 -31.92 -25.41
N ASN A 382 3.60 -31.02 -25.07
CA ASN A 382 2.79 -30.26 -26.03
C ASN A 382 3.24 -28.80 -26.19
N LYS A 383 4.47 -28.46 -25.78
CA LYS A 383 4.99 -27.10 -25.74
C LYS A 383 4.89 -26.38 -27.10
N HIS A 384 5.16 -27.08 -28.20
CA HIS A 384 5.05 -26.54 -29.55
C HIS A 384 3.61 -26.13 -29.90
N LYS A 385 2.60 -26.90 -29.47
CA LYS A 385 1.18 -26.60 -29.68
C LYS A 385 0.71 -25.42 -28.82
N PHE A 386 1.25 -25.26 -27.61
CA PHE A 386 0.97 -24.11 -26.76
C PHE A 386 1.59 -22.80 -27.29
N ARG A 387 2.63 -22.89 -28.12
CA ARG A 387 3.27 -21.74 -28.78
C ARG A 387 2.61 -21.39 -30.11
N ASP A 388 1.87 -22.30 -30.70
CA ASP A 388 1.17 -22.09 -31.97
C ASP A 388 -0.04 -21.15 -31.78
N PRO A 389 -0.05 -19.95 -32.38
CA PRO A 389 -1.14 -18.99 -32.24
C PRO A 389 -2.47 -19.50 -32.84
N LEU A 390 -2.44 -20.47 -33.75
CA LEU A 390 -3.65 -21.07 -34.33
C LEU A 390 -4.30 -22.08 -33.36
N THR A 391 -3.53 -22.61 -32.43
CA THR A 391 -4.01 -23.58 -31.43
C THR A 391 -4.50 -22.86 -30.18
N LYS A 392 -5.82 -22.86 -29.94
CA LYS A 392 -6.38 -22.31 -28.71
C LYS A 392 -5.97 -23.17 -27.49
N ASN A 393 -5.22 -22.60 -26.55
CA ASN A 393 -4.78 -23.26 -25.30
C ASN A 393 -5.90 -23.99 -24.55
N LYS A 394 -7.13 -23.44 -24.55
CA LYS A 394 -8.32 -24.07 -23.94
C LYS A 394 -8.60 -25.48 -24.50
N LYS A 395 -8.31 -25.74 -25.78
CA LYS A 395 -8.45 -27.07 -26.41
C LYS A 395 -7.44 -28.06 -25.86
N LEU A 396 -6.19 -27.63 -25.65
CA LEU A 396 -5.14 -28.47 -25.06
C LEU A 396 -5.44 -28.78 -23.60
N TRP A 397 -5.84 -27.77 -22.81
CA TRP A 397 -6.23 -27.98 -21.41
C TRP A 397 -7.45 -28.90 -21.25
N ARG A 398 -8.37 -28.90 -22.22
CA ARG A 398 -9.51 -29.83 -22.25
C ARG A 398 -9.09 -31.29 -22.41
N GLN A 399 -7.93 -31.59 -22.99
CA GLN A 399 -7.44 -32.96 -23.14
C GLN A 399 -6.96 -33.54 -21.81
N ILE A 400 -6.25 -32.74 -21.00
CA ILE A 400 -5.67 -33.19 -19.73
C ILE A 400 -6.62 -33.01 -18.53
N GLY A 401 -7.52 -32.00 -18.58
CA GLY A 401 -8.43 -31.66 -17.47
C GLY A 401 -9.19 -32.86 -16.89
N PRO A 402 -9.91 -33.66 -17.72
CA PRO A 402 -10.63 -34.83 -17.22
C PRO A 402 -9.74 -35.87 -16.53
N ARG A 403 -8.50 -36.05 -16.98
CA ARG A 403 -7.54 -36.98 -16.37
C ARG A 403 -7.08 -36.50 -14.99
N LEU A 404 -6.98 -35.18 -14.79
CA LEU A 404 -6.59 -34.58 -13.52
C LEU A 404 -7.78 -34.31 -12.59
N GLY A 405 -9.01 -34.50 -13.05
CA GLY A 405 -10.22 -34.07 -12.32
C GLY A 405 -10.36 -32.55 -12.19
N LEU A 406 -9.83 -31.81 -13.16
CA LEU A 406 -9.83 -30.34 -13.19
C LEU A 406 -10.53 -29.83 -14.46
N THR A 407 -11.17 -28.66 -14.35
CA THR A 407 -11.65 -27.95 -15.54
C THR A 407 -10.47 -27.38 -16.34
N PRO A 408 -10.63 -27.14 -17.66
CA PRO A 408 -9.58 -26.55 -18.49
C PRO A 408 -9.08 -25.20 -17.94
N GLU A 409 -10.00 -24.40 -17.39
CA GLU A 409 -9.71 -23.10 -16.77
C GLU A 409 -8.90 -23.26 -15.47
N GLU A 410 -9.17 -24.30 -14.67
CA GLU A 410 -8.39 -24.61 -13.48
C GLU A 410 -6.98 -25.09 -13.83
N CYS A 411 -6.83 -25.92 -14.86
CA CYS A 411 -5.51 -26.33 -15.39
C CYS A 411 -4.69 -25.11 -15.81
N ASP A 412 -5.27 -24.21 -16.62
CA ASP A 412 -4.62 -22.99 -17.09
C ASP A 412 -4.24 -22.06 -15.94
N LYS A 413 -5.18 -21.82 -15.01
CA LYS A 413 -4.95 -20.99 -13.82
C LYS A 413 -3.85 -21.59 -12.94
N LYS A 414 -3.85 -22.90 -12.72
CA LYS A 414 -2.82 -23.60 -11.94
C LYS A 414 -1.46 -23.47 -12.61
N PHE A 415 -1.37 -23.71 -13.92
CA PHE A 415 -0.13 -23.57 -14.67
C PHE A 415 0.44 -22.15 -14.61
N ARG A 416 -0.40 -21.12 -14.80
CA ARG A 416 0.04 -19.71 -14.67
C ARG A 416 0.56 -19.38 -13.27
N ASN A 417 -0.09 -19.88 -12.22
CA ASN A 417 0.38 -19.68 -10.84
C ASN A 417 1.73 -20.37 -10.58
N LEU A 418 1.93 -21.58 -11.13
CA LEU A 418 3.21 -22.29 -11.06
C LEU A 418 4.29 -21.52 -11.84
N LYS A 419 3.97 -21.03 -13.04
CA LYS A 419 4.87 -20.19 -13.84
C LYS A 419 5.29 -18.91 -13.10
N GLN A 420 4.35 -18.19 -12.49
CA GLN A 420 4.66 -16.98 -11.72
C GLN A 420 5.54 -17.29 -10.49
N THR A 421 5.38 -18.47 -9.91
CA THR A 421 6.24 -18.93 -8.82
C THR A 421 7.65 -19.22 -9.34
N TYR A 422 7.78 -19.94 -10.45
CA TYR A 422 9.07 -20.18 -11.11
C TYR A 422 9.81 -18.87 -11.42
N ILE A 423 9.16 -17.88 -12.06
CA ILE A 423 9.79 -16.60 -12.41
C ILE A 423 10.43 -15.94 -11.19
N ARG A 424 9.67 -15.80 -10.09
CA ARG A 424 10.19 -15.23 -8.83
C ARG A 424 11.36 -16.02 -8.24
N LEU A 425 11.33 -17.35 -8.37
CA LEU A 425 12.38 -18.22 -7.86
C LEU A 425 13.63 -18.18 -8.75
N ALA A 426 13.47 -18.06 -10.07
CA ALA A 426 14.55 -17.92 -11.03
C ALA A 426 15.26 -16.56 -10.88
N GLU A 427 14.52 -15.47 -10.69
CA GLU A 427 15.06 -14.14 -10.37
C GLU A 427 15.87 -14.19 -9.06
N ARG A 428 15.33 -14.79 -8.01
CA ARG A 428 16.06 -14.98 -6.75
C ARG A 428 17.31 -15.85 -6.90
N LYS A 429 17.27 -16.92 -7.72
CA LYS A 429 18.43 -17.76 -8.04
C LYS A 429 19.51 -16.93 -8.75
N LYS A 430 19.12 -16.03 -9.66
CA LYS A 430 20.02 -15.11 -10.35
C LYS A 430 20.66 -14.08 -9.41
N GLU A 431 19.89 -13.54 -8.47
CA GLU A 431 20.38 -12.55 -7.49
C GLU A 431 21.28 -13.15 -6.42
N THR A 432 20.92 -14.33 -5.90
CA THR A 432 21.57 -14.91 -4.71
C THR A 432 22.55 -16.05 -5.02
N GLY A 433 22.52 -16.60 -6.23
CA GLY A 433 23.28 -17.79 -6.62
C GLY A 433 22.84 -19.10 -5.93
N LYS A 434 21.89 -19.05 -4.99
CA LYS A 434 21.45 -20.23 -4.23
C LYS A 434 20.40 -21.02 -4.99
N GLY A 435 20.62 -22.33 -5.12
CA GLY A 435 19.65 -23.27 -5.68
C GLY A 435 18.33 -23.30 -4.90
N ASN A 436 17.25 -23.63 -5.60
CA ASN A 436 15.91 -23.73 -5.02
C ASN A 436 15.49 -25.19 -4.89
N HIS A 437 14.88 -25.56 -3.76
CA HIS A 437 14.39 -26.92 -3.47
C HIS A 437 12.92 -27.13 -3.90
N TRP A 438 12.34 -26.22 -4.68
CA TRP A 438 10.97 -26.33 -5.12
C TRP A 438 10.84 -27.52 -6.08
N PRO A 439 9.99 -28.52 -5.79
CA PRO A 439 10.00 -29.82 -6.49
C PRO A 439 9.65 -29.72 -7.98
N TYR A 440 9.07 -28.60 -8.40
CA TYR A 440 8.69 -28.36 -9.80
C TYR A 440 9.68 -27.46 -10.55
N PHE A 441 10.76 -27.01 -9.91
CA PHE A 441 11.70 -26.07 -10.50
C PHE A 441 12.37 -26.65 -11.75
N THR A 442 12.81 -27.91 -11.68
CA THR A 442 13.45 -28.64 -12.81
C THR A 442 12.53 -28.79 -14.02
N TYR A 443 11.23 -29.02 -13.82
CA TYR A 443 10.25 -29.05 -14.92
C TYR A 443 10.18 -27.70 -15.64
N PHE A 444 10.22 -26.58 -14.90
CA PHE A 444 10.20 -25.26 -15.51
C PHE A 444 11.53 -24.90 -16.17
N GLU A 445 12.68 -25.32 -15.62
CA GLU A 445 13.97 -25.22 -16.33
C GLU A 445 13.90 -26.00 -17.65
N GLN A 446 13.36 -27.21 -17.69
CA GLN A 446 13.17 -27.93 -18.98
C GLN A 446 12.22 -27.20 -19.95
N ILE A 447 11.16 -26.57 -19.43
CA ILE A 447 10.19 -25.84 -20.26
C ILE A 447 10.78 -24.51 -20.78
N TYR A 448 11.64 -23.81 -20.04
CA TYR A 448 12.08 -22.45 -20.37
C TYR A 448 13.58 -22.31 -20.66
N ASP A 449 14.44 -23.09 -20.02
CA ASP A 449 15.89 -23.17 -20.25
C ASP A 449 16.25 -24.19 -21.34
N GLU A 450 15.39 -24.34 -22.35
CA GLU A 450 15.81 -25.01 -23.58
C GLU A 450 17.12 -24.35 -24.01
N PRO A 451 18.24 -25.12 -24.07
CA PRO A 451 19.51 -24.55 -24.41
C PRO A 451 19.26 -23.81 -25.70
N ARG A 452 19.53 -22.50 -25.68
CA ARG A 452 19.70 -21.76 -26.91
C ARG A 452 20.88 -22.48 -27.54
N LEU A 453 20.60 -23.52 -28.34
CA LEU A 453 21.50 -24.00 -29.34
C LEU A 453 21.95 -22.70 -29.97
N ASN A 454 23.22 -22.37 -29.78
CA ASN A 454 23.89 -21.30 -30.49
C ASN A 454 23.77 -21.68 -31.96
N ARG A 455 22.58 -21.53 -32.54
CA ARG A 455 22.38 -21.35 -33.95
C ARG A 455 23.02 -20.00 -34.17
N GLU A 456 24.33 -20.05 -34.42
CA GLU A 456 25.00 -19.17 -35.35
C GLU A 456 24.23 -19.20 -36.67
N CYS A 457 23.03 -18.63 -36.67
CA CYS A 457 22.32 -18.32 -37.88
C CYS A 457 22.99 -17.05 -38.39
N SER A 458 24.07 -17.25 -39.14
CA SER A 458 24.85 -16.25 -39.87
C SER A 458 24.06 -15.58 -41.02
N HIS A 459 22.73 -15.66 -40.97
CA HIS A 459 21.83 -14.92 -41.85
C HIS A 459 20.87 -14.10 -41.00
N ARG A 460 21.45 -13.11 -40.29
CA ARG A 460 20.72 -11.88 -40.00
C ARG A 460 20.38 -11.22 -41.34
N CYS A 461 19.11 -11.22 -41.71
CA CYS A 461 18.58 -10.01 -42.30
C CYS A 461 18.90 -8.89 -41.31
N SER A 462 19.80 -7.99 -41.70
CA SER A 462 20.10 -6.76 -40.97
C SER A 462 18.88 -5.86 -41.02
N ILE A 463 17.86 -6.18 -40.23
CA ILE A 463 17.01 -5.15 -39.66
C ILE A 463 17.91 -4.49 -38.63
N ASP A 464 18.53 -3.39 -39.06
CA ASP A 464 19.50 -2.66 -38.27
C ASP A 464 18.91 -2.41 -36.90
N ASN A 465 19.67 -2.67 -35.84
CA ASN A 465 19.23 -2.37 -34.47
C ASN A 465 18.68 -0.94 -34.36
N VAL A 466 19.16 -0.03 -35.20
CA VAL A 466 18.65 1.33 -35.43
C VAL A 466 17.15 1.32 -35.70
N THR A 467 16.67 0.58 -36.72
CA THR A 467 15.23 0.49 -37.05
C THR A 467 14.40 -0.08 -35.92
N LEU A 468 14.93 -1.01 -35.12
CA LEU A 468 14.19 -1.59 -33.99
C LEU A 468 14.13 -0.64 -32.79
N THR A 469 15.16 0.18 -32.57
CA THR A 469 15.09 1.33 -31.63
C THR A 469 14.16 2.43 -32.13
N GLU A 470 14.14 2.72 -33.43
CA GLU A 470 13.24 3.69 -34.05
C GLU A 470 11.78 3.28 -33.84
N ILE A 471 11.45 2.02 -34.15
CA ILE A 471 10.10 1.47 -33.95
C ILE A 471 9.71 1.52 -32.47
N LYS A 472 10.62 1.17 -31.55
CA LYS A 472 10.33 1.28 -30.11
C LYS A 472 10.11 2.72 -29.66
N ARG A 473 10.85 3.68 -30.22
CA ARG A 473 10.67 5.11 -29.95
C ARG A 473 9.31 5.57 -30.46
N VAL A 474 8.96 5.28 -31.71
CA VAL A 474 7.67 5.64 -32.31
C VAL A 474 6.49 5.02 -31.55
N VAL A 475 6.58 3.74 -31.16
CA VAL A 475 5.52 3.09 -30.37
C VAL A 475 5.37 3.73 -28.99
N LYS A 476 6.47 4.14 -28.36
CA LYS A 476 6.46 4.86 -27.09
C LYS A 476 5.83 6.25 -27.26
N ASP A 477 6.20 6.99 -28.29
CA ASP A 477 5.65 8.32 -28.59
C ASP A 477 4.15 8.26 -28.90
N ILE A 478 3.69 7.21 -29.60
CA ILE A 478 2.25 6.97 -29.85
C ILE A 478 1.52 6.70 -28.53
N HIS A 479 2.08 5.91 -27.62
CA HIS A 479 1.48 5.65 -26.31
C HIS A 479 1.42 6.93 -25.45
N GLU A 480 2.50 7.71 -25.43
CA GLU A 480 2.54 8.98 -24.69
C GLU A 480 1.54 10.00 -25.26
N LYS A 481 1.41 10.10 -26.59
CA LYS A 481 0.35 10.92 -27.21
C LYS A 481 -1.05 10.42 -26.85
N GLN A 482 -1.29 9.11 -26.90
CA GLN A 482 -2.60 8.55 -26.59
C GLN A 482 -2.99 8.74 -25.12
N ASP A 483 -2.02 8.73 -24.21
CA ASP A 483 -2.26 9.01 -22.79
C ASP A 483 -2.40 10.52 -22.51
N ASN A 484 -1.70 11.38 -23.25
CA ASN A 484 -1.92 12.83 -23.23
C ASN A 484 -3.33 13.18 -23.73
N ASP A 485 -3.80 12.59 -24.84
CA ASP A 485 -5.17 12.82 -25.35
C ASP A 485 -6.24 12.40 -24.33
N LYS A 486 -6.02 11.30 -23.61
CA LYS A 486 -6.93 10.86 -22.53
C LYS A 486 -6.88 11.82 -21.34
N PHE A 487 -5.70 12.34 -21.00
CA PHE A 487 -5.55 13.32 -19.94
C PHE A 487 -6.22 14.64 -20.29
N GLU A 488 -6.03 15.16 -21.52
CA GLU A 488 -6.72 16.36 -22.01
C GLU A 488 -8.24 16.19 -22.00
N LYS A 489 -8.76 15.04 -22.46
CA LYS A 489 -10.20 14.74 -22.36
C LYS A 489 -10.70 14.73 -20.93
N LEU A 490 -9.91 14.21 -19.98
CA LEU A 490 -10.26 14.22 -18.56
C LEU A 490 -10.25 15.64 -17.99
N VAL A 491 -9.26 16.46 -18.36
CA VAL A 491 -9.18 17.88 -17.97
C VAL A 491 -10.40 18.64 -18.49
N GLN A 492 -10.77 18.46 -19.75
CA GLN A 492 -11.95 19.08 -20.34
C GLN A 492 -13.24 18.70 -19.59
N VAL A 493 -13.42 17.41 -19.26
CA VAL A 493 -14.60 16.94 -18.49
C VAL A 493 -14.63 17.55 -17.08
N ILE A 494 -13.47 17.77 -16.45
CA ILE A 494 -13.38 18.43 -15.14
C ILE A 494 -13.75 19.92 -15.25
N GLU A 495 -13.27 20.61 -16.29
CA GLU A 495 -13.60 22.01 -16.55
C GLU A 495 -15.08 22.22 -16.83
N ASP A 496 -15.69 21.38 -17.68
CA ASP A 496 -17.11 21.40 -17.99
C ASP A 496 -17.95 21.16 -16.71
N SER A 497 -17.55 20.20 -15.87
CA SER A 497 -18.18 19.95 -14.57
C SER A 497 -18.11 21.17 -13.64
N ASN A 498 -16.97 21.86 -13.60
CA ASN A 498 -16.79 23.09 -12.82
C ASN A 498 -17.61 24.25 -13.37
N VAL A 499 -17.81 24.36 -14.68
CA VAL A 499 -18.70 25.36 -15.31
C VAL A 499 -20.15 25.11 -14.86
N ILE A 500 -20.64 23.87 -14.98
CA ILE A 500 -21.99 23.48 -14.55
C ILE A 500 -22.19 23.77 -13.07
N GLN A 501 -21.20 23.49 -12.22
CA GLN A 501 -21.29 23.75 -10.80
C GLN A 501 -21.34 25.26 -10.48
N ARG A 502 -20.61 26.09 -11.23
CA ARG A 502 -20.70 27.56 -11.13
C ARG A 502 -22.08 28.08 -11.55
N GLU A 503 -22.66 27.54 -12.62
CA GLU A 503 -24.02 27.91 -13.04
C GLU A 503 -25.08 27.50 -12.01
N ARG A 504 -24.97 26.29 -11.46
CA ARG A 504 -25.86 25.82 -10.39
C ARG A 504 -25.80 26.72 -9.17
N ASN A 505 -24.61 27.18 -8.78
CA ASN A 505 -24.44 28.11 -7.68
C ASN A 505 -25.09 29.48 -7.98
N LYS A 506 -24.91 30.02 -9.20
CA LYS A 506 -25.58 31.26 -9.63
C LYS A 506 -27.11 31.15 -9.57
N ILE A 507 -27.67 30.02 -9.99
CA ILE A 507 -29.12 29.78 -9.92
C ILE A 507 -29.58 29.72 -8.45
N LEU A 508 -28.84 29.03 -7.58
CA LEU A 508 -29.15 28.98 -6.15
C LEU A 508 -29.11 30.36 -5.50
N GLU A 509 -28.11 31.18 -5.82
CA GLU A 509 -28.03 32.57 -5.34
C GLU A 509 -29.23 33.42 -5.81
N ALA A 510 -29.62 33.31 -7.08
CA ALA A 510 -30.79 34.00 -7.62
C ALA A 510 -32.09 33.58 -6.92
N LEU A 511 -32.26 32.28 -6.62
CA LEU A 511 -33.42 31.77 -5.88
C LEU A 511 -33.44 32.25 -4.43
N LEU A 512 -32.28 32.33 -3.76
CA LEU A 512 -32.18 32.87 -2.40
C LEU A 512 -32.54 34.36 -2.36
N HIS A 513 -32.07 35.15 -3.32
CA HIS A 513 -32.45 36.56 -3.47
C HIS A 513 -33.95 36.74 -3.74
N LYS A 514 -34.57 35.87 -4.55
CA LYS A 514 -36.02 35.93 -4.78
C LYS A 514 -36.82 35.63 -3.52
N LYS A 515 -36.35 34.70 -2.68
CA LYS A 515 -37.01 34.33 -1.42
C LYS A 515 -36.94 35.43 -0.37
N SER A 516 -35.89 36.24 -0.33
CA SER A 516 -35.76 37.36 0.62
C SER A 516 -36.60 38.58 0.25
N HIS A 517 -37.25 38.60 -0.93
CA HIS A 517 -38.12 39.69 -1.37
C HIS A 517 -39.61 39.31 -1.41
N LEU A 518 -39.98 38.12 -0.91
CA LEU A 518 -41.38 37.82 -0.67
C LEU A 518 -41.86 38.62 0.56
N PRO A 519 -42.94 39.42 0.42
CA PRO A 519 -43.48 40.18 1.54
C PRO A 519 -43.88 39.22 2.67
N GLN A 520 -43.50 39.56 3.90
CA GLN A 520 -43.95 38.85 5.10
C GLN A 520 -45.44 39.08 5.23
N THR A 521 -46.22 38.12 4.75
CA THR A 521 -47.68 38.03 4.97
C THR A 521 -47.99 37.50 6.34
#